data_AF-A0A923XYR3-F1
#
_entry.id   AF-A0A923XYR3-F1
#
_cell.length_a   1.000
_cell.length_b   1.000
_cell.length_c   1.000
_cell.angle_alpha   90.00
_cell.angle_beta   90.00
_cell.angle_gamma   90.00
#
_symmetry.space_group_name_H-M   'P 1'
#
loop_
_entity.id
_entity.type
_entity.pdbx_description
1 polymer ?
#
loop_
_entity_poly.entity_id
_entity_poly.type
_entity_poly.pdbx_seq_one_letter_code
_entity_poly.pdbx_strand_id
1 'polypeptide(L)'
;MRYLILVPLLLCSPALAQSLVDDGPGQYGSATDSANSCGTNPHELGFQTSPPHVILTWSQPKDDGVGQPRTIERYDIEDYDTTTLTLREEGDFRPDRDGGRMWVMQMTQSPDGYCWRRPDWPQVRCEDQQLRCEKPIS
;
A
#
# COMPACT_ATOMS: atom_id res chain seq x y z
N MET A 1 0.85 25.92 -50.05
CA MET A 1 0.39 25.90 -48.66
C MET A 1 0.39 24.47 -48.16
N ARG A 2 1.32 24.10 -47.27
CA ARG A 2 1.34 22.81 -46.56
C ARG A 2 1.05 23.11 -45.10
N TYR A 3 -0.15 22.76 -44.64
CA TYR A 3 -0.50 22.83 -43.22
C TYR A 3 0.03 21.57 -42.53
N LEU A 4 1.08 21.73 -41.73
CA LEU A 4 1.52 20.73 -40.75
C LEU A 4 0.50 20.75 -39.60
N ILE A 5 -0.36 19.73 -39.55
CA ILE A 5 -1.23 19.49 -38.41
C ILE A 5 -0.37 18.85 -37.32
N LEU A 6 0.01 19.64 -36.31
CA LEU A 6 0.51 19.12 -35.03
C LEU A 6 -0.68 18.50 -34.30
N VAL A 7 -0.68 17.17 -34.17
CA VAL A 7 -1.61 16.47 -33.27
C VAL A 7 -0.97 16.48 -31.88
N PRO A 8 -1.57 17.14 -30.87
CA PRO A 8 -1.10 17.02 -29.50
C PRO A 8 -1.45 15.62 -28.99
N LEU A 9 -0.43 14.81 -28.75
CA LEU A 9 -0.55 13.58 -27.96
C LEU A 9 -0.89 13.99 -26.52
N LEU A 10 -2.18 14.02 -26.21
CA LEU A 10 -2.68 14.09 -24.84
C LEU A 10 -2.21 12.82 -24.12
N LEU A 11 -1.18 12.97 -23.30
CA LEU A 11 -0.77 11.97 -22.33
C LEU A 11 -1.96 11.76 -21.37
N CYS A 12 -2.75 10.71 -21.62
CA CYS A 12 -3.67 10.17 -20.63
C CYS A 12 -2.80 9.61 -19.50
N SER A 13 -2.45 10.44 -18.52
CA SER A 13 -2.04 9.94 -17.22
C SER A 13 -3.21 9.08 -16.69
N PRO A 14 -2.97 7.85 -16.23
CA PRO A 14 -4.03 7.00 -15.71
C PRO A 14 -4.62 7.66 -14.46
N ALA A 15 -5.74 8.35 -14.62
CA ALA A 15 -6.45 9.06 -13.55
C ALA A 15 -6.91 8.13 -12.41
N LEU A 16 -6.86 6.82 -12.63
CA LEU A 16 -7.32 5.78 -11.70
C LEU A 16 -6.30 5.42 -10.62
N ALA A 17 -4.99 5.65 -10.85
CA ALA A 17 -3.96 5.56 -9.80
C ALA A 17 -4.17 6.60 -8.71
N GLN A 18 -4.62 7.77 -9.15
CA GLN A 18 -4.68 8.98 -8.36
C GLN A 18 -5.65 8.82 -7.20
N SER A 19 -6.77 8.11 -7.38
CA SER A 19 -7.76 7.90 -6.32
C SER A 19 -7.18 7.11 -5.14
N LEU A 20 -6.35 6.09 -5.38
CA LEU A 20 -5.77 5.32 -4.29
C LEU A 20 -4.69 6.12 -3.56
N VAL A 21 -3.86 6.86 -4.30
CA VAL A 21 -2.85 7.75 -3.70
C VAL A 21 -3.48 8.91 -2.93
N ASP A 22 -4.66 9.36 -3.35
CA ASP A 22 -5.41 10.45 -2.71
C ASP A 22 -6.22 9.98 -1.48
N ASP A 23 -6.90 8.84 -1.58
CA ASP A 23 -7.82 8.33 -0.55
C ASP A 23 -7.18 7.30 0.39
N GLY A 24 -6.12 6.63 -0.07
CA GLY A 24 -5.37 5.63 0.69
C GLY A 24 -4.63 6.17 1.92
N PRO A 25 -4.08 7.40 1.94
CA PRO A 25 -3.44 7.92 3.13
C PRO A 25 -4.34 7.91 4.37
N GLY A 26 -3.76 7.60 5.52
CA GLY A 26 -4.49 7.59 6.78
C GLY A 26 -3.83 6.75 7.85
N GLN A 27 -4.49 6.70 9.01
CA GLN A 27 -4.04 5.88 10.13
C GLN A 27 -4.82 4.55 10.13
N TYR A 28 -4.11 3.46 10.34
CA TYR A 28 -4.64 2.11 10.27
C TYR A 28 -4.13 1.27 11.45
N GLY A 29 -4.85 0.20 11.77
CA GLY A 29 -4.42 -0.78 12.75
C GLY A 29 -5.01 -2.15 12.48
N SER A 30 -4.36 -3.17 13.00
CA SER A 30 -4.73 -4.57 12.76
C SER A 30 -6.10 -4.90 13.35
N ALA A 31 -6.91 -5.62 12.57
CA ALA A 31 -8.20 -6.15 13.00
C ALA A 31 -8.06 -7.37 13.93
N THR A 32 -6.94 -8.08 13.85
CA THR A 32 -6.75 -9.39 14.49
C THR A 32 -5.60 -9.42 15.49
N ASP A 33 -4.67 -8.47 15.42
CA ASP A 33 -3.56 -8.34 16.36
C ASP A 33 -3.77 -7.12 17.27
N SER A 34 -4.09 -7.39 18.53
CA SER A 34 -4.32 -6.33 19.52
C SER A 34 -3.08 -5.45 19.75
N ALA A 35 -1.87 -6.00 19.61
CA ALA A 35 -0.63 -5.25 19.83
C ALA A 35 -0.46 -4.15 18.77
N ASN A 36 -0.99 -4.37 17.56
CA ASN A 36 -0.91 -3.48 16.41
C ASN A 36 -2.27 -2.86 16.05
N SER A 37 -3.22 -2.86 16.99
CA SER A 37 -4.56 -2.31 16.79
C SER A 37 -4.57 -0.78 16.79
N CYS A 38 -5.67 -0.18 16.31
CA CYS A 38 -5.86 1.27 16.29
C CYS A 38 -5.70 1.95 17.66
N GLY A 39 -6.05 1.25 18.75
CA GLY A 39 -5.95 1.79 20.11
C GLY A 39 -4.60 1.58 20.78
N THR A 40 -3.66 0.85 20.16
CA THR A 40 -2.41 0.42 20.80
C THR A 40 -1.18 0.84 20.01
N ASN A 41 -1.07 0.42 18.76
CA ASN A 41 0.05 0.75 17.90
C ASN A 41 -0.40 0.87 16.44
N PRO A 42 -1.14 1.93 16.10
CA PRO A 42 -1.51 2.18 14.72
C PRO A 42 -0.30 2.63 13.89
N HIS A 43 -0.42 2.48 12.58
CA HIS A 43 0.51 3.04 11.60
C HIS A 43 -0.16 4.02 10.65
N GLU A 44 0.63 4.96 10.15
CA GLU A 44 0.26 5.85 9.06
C GLU A 44 0.66 5.21 7.73
N LEU A 45 -0.30 5.09 6.81
CA LEU A 45 -0.08 4.78 5.40
C LEU A 45 0.13 6.08 4.63
N GLY A 46 1.25 6.18 3.90
CA GLY A 46 1.57 7.31 3.05
C GLY A 46 2.22 6.89 1.74
N PHE A 47 2.31 7.84 0.81
CA PHE A 47 2.85 7.65 -0.52
C PHE A 47 3.96 8.65 -0.82
N GLN A 48 5.02 8.18 -1.48
CA GLN A 48 6.02 9.01 -2.13
C GLN A 48 5.90 8.81 -3.64
N THR A 49 6.00 9.87 -4.43
CA THR A 49 5.75 9.82 -5.88
C THR A 49 7.02 9.82 -6.74
N SER A 50 8.20 9.96 -6.14
CA SER A 50 9.48 9.99 -6.84
C SER A 50 10.63 9.56 -5.91
N PRO A 51 11.06 8.28 -5.94
CA PRO A 51 10.41 7.15 -6.62
C PRO A 51 9.05 6.79 -6.00
N PRO A 52 8.20 6.02 -6.72
CA PRO A 52 6.90 5.62 -6.21
C PRO A 52 7.04 4.57 -5.09
N HIS A 53 6.68 4.95 -3.86
CA HIS A 53 6.72 4.07 -2.70
C HIS A 53 5.45 4.16 -1.87
N VAL A 54 5.10 3.05 -1.23
CA VAL A 54 4.25 3.00 -0.04
C VAL A 54 5.15 3.06 1.18
N ILE A 55 4.77 3.89 2.17
CA ILE A 55 5.46 4.02 3.45
C ILE A 55 4.44 3.72 4.55
N LEU A 56 4.77 2.79 5.44
CA LEU A 56 4.01 2.52 6.66
C LEU A 56 4.84 2.99 7.85
N THR A 57 4.34 3.99 8.59
CA THR A 57 5.03 4.54 9.77
C THR A 57 4.27 4.17 11.03
N TRP A 58 4.82 3.28 11.84
CA TRP A 58 4.23 2.82 13.09
C TRP A 58 4.49 3.77 14.25
N SER A 59 3.52 3.89 15.14
CA SER A 59 3.63 4.72 16.35
C SER A 59 4.66 4.16 17.34
N GLN A 60 4.84 2.83 17.35
CA GLN A 60 5.80 2.07 18.15
C GLN A 60 6.39 0.95 17.28
N PRO A 61 7.59 0.43 17.63
CA PRO A 61 8.18 -0.65 16.86
C PRO A 61 7.29 -1.90 16.87
N LYS A 62 7.05 -2.49 15.69
CA LYS A 62 6.40 -3.80 15.56
C LYS A 62 7.43 -4.86 15.17
N ASP A 63 7.13 -6.13 15.44
CA ASP A 63 7.90 -7.26 14.90
C ASP A 63 7.66 -7.39 13.39
N ASP A 64 8.72 -7.53 12.60
CA ASP A 64 8.68 -7.73 11.15
C ASP A 64 8.53 -9.21 10.76
N GLY A 65 8.26 -10.10 11.72
CA GLY A 65 8.12 -11.54 11.52
C GLY A 65 9.45 -12.28 11.38
N VAL A 66 10.59 -11.55 11.37
CA VAL A 66 11.94 -12.12 11.52
C VAL A 66 12.60 -11.68 12.83
N GLY A 67 11.82 -11.09 13.75
CA GLY A 67 12.24 -10.72 15.09
C GLY A 67 13.03 -9.41 15.16
N GLN A 68 13.02 -8.60 14.09
CA GLN A 68 13.64 -7.28 14.12
C GLN A 68 12.57 -6.21 14.25
N PRO A 69 12.56 -5.44 15.36
CA PRO A 69 11.57 -4.40 15.54
C PRO A 69 11.78 -3.28 14.52
N ARG A 70 10.72 -2.84 13.84
CA ARG A 70 10.74 -1.74 12.89
C ARG A 70 9.62 -0.75 13.16
N THR A 71 9.90 0.53 12.93
CA THR A 71 8.90 1.62 12.97
C THR A 71 8.53 2.13 11.58
N ILE A 72 9.31 1.79 10.55
CA ILE A 72 9.06 2.18 9.17
C ILE A 72 9.21 0.96 8.28
N GLU A 73 8.20 0.71 7.45
CA GLU A 73 8.26 -0.20 6.32
C GLU A 73 8.11 0.58 5.03
N ARG A 74 8.87 0.19 4.01
CA ARG A 74 8.88 0.81 2.69
C ARG A 74 8.66 -0.26 1.65
N TYR A 75 7.79 0.04 0.69
CA TYR A 75 7.53 -0.83 -0.43
C TYR A 75 7.64 -0.06 -1.74
N ASP A 76 8.33 -0.64 -2.70
CA ASP A 76 8.31 -0.21 -4.08
C ASP A 76 6.96 -0.55 -4.70
N ILE A 77 6.37 0.41 -5.42
CA ILE A 77 5.13 0.19 -6.17
C ILE A 77 5.49 -0.32 -7.56
N GLU A 78 5.08 -1.56 -7.85
CA GLU A 78 5.40 -2.25 -9.11
C GLU A 78 4.22 -2.20 -10.10
N ASP A 79 2.98 -2.24 -9.58
CA ASP A 79 1.75 -2.09 -10.35
C ASP A 79 0.63 -1.56 -9.45
N TYR A 80 -0.41 -0.98 -10.04
CA TYR A 80 -1.57 -0.48 -9.29
C TYR A 80 -2.83 -0.40 -10.14
N ASP A 81 -3.98 -0.42 -9.47
CA ASP A 81 -5.27 -0.02 -10.03
C ASP A 81 -6.06 0.86 -9.03
N THR A 82 -7.37 0.96 -9.22
CA THR A 82 -8.24 1.79 -8.37
C THR A 82 -8.33 1.34 -6.92
N THR A 83 -8.08 0.06 -6.63
CA THR A 83 -8.30 -0.54 -5.30
C THR A 83 -7.15 -1.42 -4.84
N THR A 84 -6.13 -1.64 -5.67
CA THR A 84 -5.00 -2.49 -5.34
C THR A 84 -3.67 -1.86 -5.69
N LEU A 85 -2.66 -2.19 -4.89
CA LEU A 85 -1.26 -1.91 -5.15
C LEU A 85 -0.49 -3.22 -5.12
N THR A 86 0.29 -3.47 -6.16
CA THR A 86 1.27 -4.55 -6.17
C THR A 86 2.60 -3.98 -5.70
N LEU A 87 3.09 -4.53 -4.59
CA LEU A 87 4.14 -3.97 -3.75
C LEU A 87 5.29 -4.97 -3.58
N ARG A 88 6.52 -4.45 -3.54
CA ARG A 88 7.72 -5.21 -3.17
C ARG A 88 8.37 -4.54 -1.96
N GLU A 89 8.70 -5.29 -0.92
CA GLU A 89 9.39 -4.70 0.25
C GLU A 89 10.78 -4.20 -0.17
N GLU A 90 11.09 -2.95 0.16
CA GLU A 90 12.38 -2.34 -0.15
C GLU A 90 13.49 -3.11 0.59
N GLY A 91 14.53 -3.54 -0.15
CA GLY A 91 15.61 -4.33 0.42
C GLY A 91 15.37 -5.84 0.43
N ASP A 92 14.17 -6.34 0.11
CA ASP A 92 13.92 -7.78 -0.06
C ASP A 92 14.43 -8.27 -1.42
N PHE A 93 15.75 -8.41 -1.53
CA PHE A 93 16.44 -8.90 -2.72
C PHE A 93 16.76 -10.40 -2.64
N ARG A 94 15.99 -11.22 -1.93
CA ARG A 94 16.27 -12.67 -1.81
C ARG A 94 16.21 -13.33 -3.20
N PRO A 95 17.35 -13.67 -3.83
CA PRO A 95 17.38 -14.14 -5.22
C PRO A 95 17.03 -15.62 -5.36
N ASP A 96 16.93 -16.36 -4.24
CA ASP A 96 16.86 -17.82 -4.19
C ASP A 96 15.43 -18.38 -4.19
N ARG A 97 14.41 -17.52 -4.13
CA ARG A 97 13.00 -17.85 -4.38
C ARG A 97 12.32 -16.69 -5.12
N ASP A 98 12.16 -16.83 -6.42
CA ASP A 98 11.14 -16.15 -7.23
C ASP A 98 11.12 -14.60 -7.23
N GLY A 99 12.25 -13.92 -6.98
CA GLY A 99 12.38 -12.49 -7.27
C GLY A 99 11.89 -11.52 -6.18
N GLY A 100 11.91 -11.93 -4.91
CA GLY A 100 11.45 -11.12 -3.77
C GLY A 100 9.96 -11.32 -3.47
N ARG A 101 9.55 -11.12 -2.21
CA ARG A 101 8.13 -11.31 -1.85
C ARG A 101 7.28 -10.14 -2.35
N MET A 102 6.57 -10.39 -3.44
CA MET A 102 5.52 -9.52 -3.94
C MET A 102 4.26 -9.67 -3.09
N TRP A 103 3.71 -8.54 -2.66
CA TRP A 103 2.46 -8.44 -1.94
C TRP A 103 1.47 -7.61 -2.74
N VAL A 104 0.19 -7.85 -2.54
CA VAL A 104 -0.85 -6.94 -3.00
C VAL A 104 -1.54 -6.37 -1.77
N MET A 105 -1.52 -5.04 -1.66
CA MET A 105 -2.37 -4.30 -0.75
C MET A 105 -3.69 -4.04 -1.46
N GLN A 106 -4.80 -4.48 -0.88
CA GLN A 106 -6.14 -4.31 -1.43
C GLN A 106 -6.99 -3.47 -0.49
N MET A 107 -7.47 -2.32 -0.95
CA MET A 107 -8.36 -1.44 -0.22
C MET A 107 -9.72 -2.12 0.00
N THR A 108 -10.28 -1.98 1.19
CA THR A 108 -11.59 -2.51 1.58
C THR A 108 -12.52 -1.39 1.99
N GLN A 109 -13.81 -1.50 1.71
CA GLN A 109 -14.82 -0.47 2.05
C GLN A 109 -15.78 -0.91 3.17
N SER A 110 -15.78 -2.18 3.55
CA SER A 110 -16.68 -2.75 4.55
C SER A 110 -16.03 -3.97 5.24
N PRO A 111 -15.23 -3.76 6.30
CA PRO A 111 -14.90 -2.47 6.91
C PRO A 111 -13.93 -1.63 6.06
N ASP A 112 -13.93 -0.31 6.26
CA ASP A 112 -12.96 0.60 5.63
C ASP A 112 -11.54 0.29 6.12
N GLY A 113 -10.61 0.17 5.19
CA GLY A 113 -9.31 -0.41 5.49
C GLY A 113 -8.55 -0.88 4.26
N TYR A 114 -7.63 -1.79 4.51
CA TYR A 114 -7.00 -2.58 3.46
C TYR A 114 -6.58 -3.95 4.02
N CYS A 115 -6.23 -4.88 3.14
CA CYS A 115 -5.59 -6.13 3.56
C CYS A 115 -4.49 -6.55 2.61
N TRP A 116 -3.72 -7.55 3.05
CA TRP A 116 -2.62 -8.12 2.31
C TRP A 116 -3.05 -9.40 1.62
N ARG A 117 -2.51 -9.64 0.43
CA ARG A 117 -2.59 -10.94 -0.26
C ARG A 117 -1.35 -11.17 -1.11
N ARG A 118 -1.14 -12.42 -1.52
CA ARG A 118 -0.16 -12.73 -2.56
C ARG A 118 -0.76 -12.59 -3.96
N PRO A 119 0.03 -12.22 -4.98
CA PRO A 119 -0.45 -12.12 -6.36
C PRO A 119 -1.02 -13.42 -6.93
N ASP A 120 -0.51 -14.57 -6.48
CA ASP A 120 -0.93 -15.92 -6.90
C ASP A 120 -2.11 -16.51 -6.09
N TRP A 121 -2.65 -15.75 -5.13
CA TRP A 121 -3.84 -16.16 -4.39
C TRP A 121 -5.14 -15.74 -5.10
N PRO A 122 -6.27 -16.43 -4.84
CA PRO A 122 -7.58 -15.97 -5.28
C PRO A 122 -7.87 -14.55 -4.78
N GLN A 123 -8.50 -13.71 -5.61
CA GLN A 123 -8.79 -12.30 -5.30
C GLN A 123 -9.66 -12.10 -4.05
N VAL A 124 -10.43 -13.12 -3.64
CA VAL A 124 -11.26 -13.08 -2.44
C VAL A 124 -10.48 -13.36 -1.14
N ARG A 125 -9.23 -13.82 -1.25
CA ARG A 125 -8.39 -14.10 -0.09
C ARG A 125 -7.72 -12.81 0.38
N CYS A 126 -7.87 -12.56 1.66
CA CYS A 126 -7.48 -11.33 2.34
C CYS A 126 -6.88 -11.75 3.69
N GLU A 127 -5.65 -11.35 3.94
CA GLU A 127 -4.91 -11.65 5.16
C GLU A 127 -4.49 -10.35 5.84
N ASP A 128 -4.30 -10.44 7.16
CA ASP A 128 -3.84 -9.31 7.99
C ASP A 128 -4.61 -8.02 7.70
N GLN A 129 -5.94 -8.09 7.82
CA GLN A 129 -6.83 -6.95 7.63
C GLN A 129 -6.42 -5.79 8.55
N GLN A 130 -6.20 -4.63 7.94
CA GLN A 130 -5.94 -3.36 8.61
C GLN A 130 -7.21 -2.50 8.48
N LEU A 131 -7.75 -2.08 9.62
CA LEU A 131 -8.91 -1.20 9.68
C LEU A 131 -8.42 0.24 9.66
N ARG A 132 -9.12 1.11 8.94
CA ARG A 132 -8.90 2.55 9.06
C ARG A 132 -9.30 2.97 10.47
N CYS A 133 -8.38 3.62 11.18
CA CYS A 133 -8.67 4.16 12.51
C CYS A 133 -9.57 5.38 12.39
N GLU A 134 -10.53 5.50 13.30
CA GLU A 134 -11.36 6.69 13.39
C GLU A 134 -10.45 7.90 13.69
N LYS A 135 -10.61 8.98 12.92
CA LYS A 135 -9.98 10.25 13.29
C LYS A 135 -10.55 10.67 14.66
N PRO A 136 -9.72 11.11 15.61
CA PRO A 136 -10.23 11.75 16.81
C PRO A 136 -11.20 12.87 16.39
N ILE A 137 -12.41 12.86 16.96
CA ILE A 137 -13.33 13.98 16.79
C ILE A 137 -12.66 15.17 17.48
N SER A 138 -12.16 16.10 16.67
CA SER A 138 -11.56 17.36 17.14
C SER A 138 -12.60 18.27 17.77
#